data_AF-A0A0Q9YLF8-F1
#
_entry.id   AF-A0A0Q9YLF8-F1
#
_cell.length_a   1.000
_cell.length_b   1.000
_cell.length_c   1.000
_cell.angle_alpha   90.00
_cell.angle_beta   90.00
_cell.angle_gamma   90.00
#
_symmetry.space_group_name_H-M   'P 1'
#
loop_
_entity.id
_entity.type
_entity.pdbx_description
1 polymer ?
#
loop_
_entity_poly.entity_id
_entity_poly.type
_entity_poly.pdbx_seq_one_letter_code
_entity_poly.pdbx_strand_id
1 'polypeptide(L)'
;MFLNQKIKKTPIYLLDQTKVAEREGHFVQPLLLIEMSGGVGLYNPTSKYIGVVSTTRKELEQRLASKNLRIEIIPEEDYRFCSGCHEFMLEGYYFQRNDSCYCSRECIEKKVGWKEYLRLHGEGSAFWTTRYNG
;
A
#
# COMPACT_ATOMS: atom_id res chain seq x y z
N MET A 1 -14.84 1.41 -28.01
CA MET A 1 -13.85 0.38 -27.62
C MET A 1 -13.07 0.94 -26.43
N PHE A 2 -13.51 0.65 -25.20
CA PHE A 2 -12.82 1.13 -24.00
C PHE A 2 -11.57 0.26 -23.83
N LEU A 3 -10.40 0.80 -24.19
CA LEU A 3 -9.12 0.22 -23.78
C LEU A 3 -9.17 0.11 -22.25
N ASN A 4 -9.10 -1.11 -21.72
CA ASN A 4 -8.86 -1.36 -20.31
C ASN A 4 -7.55 -0.63 -19.93
N GLN A 5 -7.67 0.61 -19.46
CA GLN A 5 -6.54 1.41 -19.04
C GLN A 5 -5.94 0.71 -17.83
N LYS A 6 -4.72 0.19 -17.99
CA LYS A 6 -4.01 -0.52 -16.93
C LYS A 6 -3.57 0.52 -15.89
N ILE A 7 -4.35 0.64 -14.81
CA ILE A 7 -3.96 1.45 -13.65
C ILE A 7 -2.89 0.66 -12.90
N LYS A 8 -1.69 1.23 -12.79
CA LYS A 8 -0.62 0.69 -11.95
C LYS A 8 -0.63 1.42 -10.61
N LYS A 9 -0.65 0.66 -9.51
CA LYS A 9 -0.56 1.17 -8.15
C LYS A 9 0.78 0.71 -7.57
N THR A 10 1.65 1.64 -7.22
CA THR A 10 2.96 1.34 -6.63
C THR A 10 2.99 1.93 -5.23
N PRO A 11 3.12 1.11 -4.17
CA PRO A 11 3.31 1.63 -2.82
C PRO A 11 4.63 2.38 -2.66
N ILE A 12 4.59 3.55 -2.03
CA ILE A 12 5.74 4.43 -1.88
C ILE A 12 5.76 5.09 -0.49
N TYR A 13 6.95 5.50 -0.06
CA TYR A 13 7.16 6.55 0.92
C TYR A 13 7.50 7.88 0.22
N LEU A 14 7.18 9.00 0.88
CA LEU A 14 7.76 10.29 0.56
C LEU A 14 8.81 10.63 1.62
N LEU A 15 10.05 10.82 1.16
CA LEU A 15 11.18 11.21 1.99
C LEU A 15 11.38 12.72 1.92
N ASP A 16 11.40 13.41 3.05
CA ASP A 16 11.84 14.79 3.16
C ASP A 16 13.37 14.85 3.22
N GLN A 17 13.98 15.31 2.12
CA GLN A 17 15.42 15.39 1.94
C GLN A 17 16.12 16.33 2.93
N THR A 18 15.40 17.31 3.50
CA THR A 18 15.97 18.22 4.50
C THR A 18 16.14 17.55 5.86
N LYS A 19 15.45 16.43 6.09
CA LYS A 19 15.43 15.70 7.37
C LYS A 19 16.13 14.34 7.32
N VAL A 20 16.75 13.98 6.19
CA VAL A 20 17.44 12.68 5.99
C VAL A 20 18.65 12.50 6.93
N ALA A 21 19.21 13.59 7.47
CA ALA A 21 20.34 13.53 8.41
C ALA A 21 19.94 13.00 9.79
N GLU A 22 18.67 13.13 10.17
CA GLU A 22 18.10 12.45 11.33
C GLU A 22 17.71 11.05 10.86
N ARG A 23 18.25 9.98 11.44
CA ARG A 23 18.01 8.57 11.03
C ARG A 23 16.55 8.08 11.16
N GLU A 24 15.63 9.02 11.31
CA GLU A 24 14.18 8.89 11.28
C GLU A 24 13.62 9.94 10.31
N GLY A 25 14.13 9.97 9.07
CA GLY A 25 13.59 10.83 8.03
C GLY A 25 12.07 10.73 8.07
N HIS A 26 11.39 11.85 8.34
CA HIS A 26 9.96 11.82 8.66
C HIS A 26 9.20 11.21 7.49
N PHE A 27 8.86 9.93 7.62
CA PHE A 27 8.05 9.24 6.65
C PHE A 27 6.67 9.87 6.69
N VAL A 28 6.28 10.53 5.60
CA VAL A 28 4.86 10.73 5.34
C VAL A 28 4.27 9.32 5.22
N GLN A 29 3.14 9.06 5.88
CA GLN A 29 2.42 7.77 5.83
C GLN A 29 2.48 7.14 4.43
N PRO A 30 2.57 5.80 4.31
CA PRO A 30 2.63 5.12 3.02
C PRO A 30 1.56 5.63 2.05
N LEU A 31 1.98 5.95 0.83
CA LEU A 31 1.10 6.41 -0.24
C LEU A 31 1.09 5.38 -1.37
N LEU A 32 0.10 5.51 -2.24
CA LEU A 32 0.10 4.85 -3.54
C LEU A 32 0.43 5.86 -4.63
N LEU A 33 1.49 5.58 -5.37
CA LEU A 33 1.73 6.17 -6.68
C LEU A 33 0.80 5.49 -7.69
N ILE A 34 -0.16 6.24 -8.20
CA ILE A 34 -1.11 5.79 -9.20
C ILE A 34 -0.62 6.26 -10.57
N GLU A 35 -0.31 5.34 -11.46
CA GLU A 35 0.11 5.60 -12.83
C GLU A 35 -0.98 5.06 -13.78
N MET A 36 -1.48 5.92 -14.68
CA MET A 36 -2.46 5.58 -15.70
C MET A 36 -2.18 6.35 -17.00
N SER A 37 -2.82 5.97 -18.11
CA SER A 37 -2.63 6.65 -19.39
C SER A 37 -2.98 8.14 -19.28
N GLY A 38 -1.97 9.01 -19.44
CA GLY A 38 -2.14 10.46 -19.39
C GLY A 38 -2.20 11.07 -17.98
N GLY A 39 -1.90 10.30 -16.92
CA GLY A 39 -1.93 10.82 -15.56
C GLY A 39 -1.07 10.03 -14.58
N VAL A 40 -0.48 10.76 -13.64
CA VAL A 40 0.17 10.22 -12.45
C VAL A 40 -0.32 10.97 -11.22
N GLY A 41 -0.47 10.29 -10.10
CA GLY A 41 -0.81 10.97 -8.86
C GLY A 41 -0.49 10.20 -7.60
N LEU A 42 -0.56 10.91 -6.48
CA LEU A 42 -0.36 10.38 -5.15
C LEU A 42 -1.70 10.22 -4.44
N TYR A 43 -1.95 9.01 -3.95
CA TYR A 43 -3.15 8.65 -3.21
C TYR A 43 -2.78 8.21 -1.79
N ASN A 44 -3.45 8.77 -0.79
CA ASN A 44 -3.34 8.33 0.58
C ASN A 44 -4.41 7.26 0.87
N PRO A 45 -4.02 6.00 1.13
CA PRO A 45 -4.97 4.91 1.37
C PRO A 45 -5.72 5.03 2.70
N THR A 46 -5.16 5.73 3.69
CA THR A 46 -5.76 5.96 5.01
C THR A 46 -6.82 7.04 4.94
N SER A 47 -6.49 8.22 4.40
CA SER A 47 -7.43 9.34 4.31
C SER A 47 -8.32 9.31 3.06
N LYS A 48 -8.09 8.35 2.15
CA LYS A 48 -8.80 8.23 0.86
C LYS A 48 -8.71 9.49 0.00
N TYR A 49 -7.61 10.24 0.14
CA TYR A 49 -7.39 11.53 -0.51
C TYR A 49 -6.36 11.43 -1.65
N ILE A 50 -6.62 12.13 -2.76
CA ILE A 50 -5.66 12.31 -3.85
C ILE A 50 -4.97 13.66 -3.68
N GLY A 51 -3.67 13.65 -3.39
CA GLY A 51 -2.95 14.86 -2.97
C GLY A 51 -2.25 15.63 -4.09
N VAL A 52 -1.67 14.93 -5.05
CA VAL A 52 -0.93 15.57 -6.16
C VAL A 52 -1.21 14.79 -7.43
N VAL A 53 -1.54 15.50 -8.50
CA VAL A 53 -1.75 14.93 -9.83
C VAL A 53 -0.90 15.67 -10.85
N SER A 54 -0.35 14.96 -11.82
CA SER A 54 0.45 15.50 -12.91
C SER A 54 0.22 14.67 -14.18
N THR A 55 0.63 15.21 -15.32
CA THR A 55 0.46 14.52 -16.61
C THR A 55 1.48 13.40 -16.82
N THR A 56 2.67 13.58 -16.24
CA THR A 56 3.78 12.63 -16.34
C THR A 56 4.47 12.43 -15.00
N ARG A 57 5.10 11.27 -14.81
CA ARG A 57 5.92 10.96 -13.63
C ARG A 57 7.02 11.99 -13.40
N LYS A 58 7.70 12.42 -14.47
CA LYS A 58 8.76 13.41 -14.41
C LYS A 58 8.27 14.74 -13.83
N GLU A 59 7.09 15.20 -14.26
CA GLU A 59 6.48 16.43 -13.73
C GLU A 59 6.15 16.29 -12.24
N LEU A 60 5.58 15.15 -11.83
CA LEU A 60 5.29 14.88 -10.42
C LEU A 60 6.57 14.90 -9.58
N GLU A 61 7.62 14.21 -10.02
CA GLU A 61 8.91 14.16 -9.32
C GLU A 61 9.54 15.54 -9.22
N GLN A 62 9.45 16.39 -10.25
CA GLN A 62 9.91 17.78 -10.19
C GLN A 62 9.12 18.63 -9.17
N ARG A 63 7.80 18.46 -9.11
CA ARG A 63 6.94 19.15 -8.12
C ARG A 63 7.20 18.69 -6.69
N LEU A 64 7.57 17.43 -6.49
CA LEU A 64 7.97 16.90 -5.19
C LEU A 64 9.35 17.43 -4.80
N ALA A 65 10.30 17.42 -5.74
CA ALA A 65 11.66 17.92 -5.51
C ALA A 65 11.68 19.41 -5.13
N SER A 66 10.80 20.25 -5.69
CA SER A 66 10.69 21.66 -5.28
C SER A 66 10.19 21.86 -3.85
N LYS A 67 9.66 20.80 -3.23
CA LYS A 67 9.28 20.73 -1.81
C LYS A 67 10.25 19.91 -0.97
N ASN A 68 11.43 19.57 -1.50
CA ASN A 68 12.41 18.67 -0.90
C ASN A 68 11.88 17.25 -0.65
N LEU A 69 10.86 16.81 -1.41
CA LEU A 69 10.30 15.47 -1.29
C LEU A 69 10.83 14.56 -2.39
N ARG A 70 11.17 13.32 -2.04
CA ARG A 70 11.54 12.27 -2.99
C ARG A 70 10.66 11.04 -2.81
N ILE A 71 10.32 10.39 -3.92
CA ILE A 71 9.63 9.09 -3.93
C ILE A 71 10.65 7.99 -3.62
N GLU A 72 10.31 7.15 -2.65
CA GLU A 72 10.97 5.87 -2.37
C GLU A 72 9.95 4.74 -2.53
N ILE A 73 10.28 3.69 -3.28
CA ILE A 73 9.38 2.56 -3.50
C ILE A 73 9.45 1.64 -2.29
N ILE A 74 8.29 1.22 -1.77
CA ILE A 74 8.22 0.21 -0.72
C ILE A 74 8.55 -1.15 -1.35
N PRO A 75 9.50 -1.93 -0.81
CA PRO A 75 9.82 -3.26 -1.32
C PRO A 75 8.59 -4.18 -1.35
N GLU A 76 8.48 -5.06 -2.35
CA GLU A 76 7.31 -5.93 -2.54
C GLU A 76 7.12 -6.92 -1.38
N GLU A 77 8.22 -7.26 -0.72
CA GLU A 77 8.29 -8.09 0.46
C GLU A 77 7.70 -7.42 1.72
N ASP A 78 7.64 -6.08 1.76
CA ASP A 78 7.21 -5.32 2.94
C ASP A 78 5.71 -4.96 2.93
N TYR A 79 5.02 -5.21 1.82
CA TYR A 79 3.59 -4.94 1.70
C TYR A 79 2.81 -6.08 1.07
N ARG A 80 1.50 -6.03 1.26
CA ARG A 80 0.55 -6.83 0.48
C ARG A 80 -0.61 -5.95 0.00
N PHE A 81 -1.44 -6.53 -0.86
CA PHE A 81 -2.77 -6.00 -1.15
C PHE A 81 -3.79 -6.97 -0.57
N CYS A 82 -4.85 -6.43 0.04
CA CYS A 82 -5.91 -7.24 0.62
C CYS A 82 -6.58 -8.10 -0.46
N SER A 83 -6.61 -9.41 -0.27
CA SER A 83 -7.29 -10.37 -1.15
C SER A 83 -8.82 -10.16 -1.18
N GLY A 84 -9.36 -9.42 -0.20
CA GLY A 84 -10.78 -9.09 -0.12
C GLY A 84 -11.17 -7.85 -0.92
N CYS A 85 -10.47 -6.74 -0.72
CA CYS A 85 -10.82 -5.42 -1.24
C CYS A 85 -9.76 -4.76 -2.13
N HIS A 86 -8.59 -5.39 -2.31
CA HIS A 86 -7.45 -4.89 -3.10
C HIS A 86 -6.87 -3.56 -2.60
N GLU A 87 -7.14 -3.20 -1.34
CA GLU A 87 -6.51 -2.07 -0.67
C GLU A 87 -5.10 -2.43 -0.24
N PHE A 88 -4.22 -1.42 -0.25
CA PHE A 88 -2.85 -1.54 0.22
C PHE A 88 -2.81 -1.83 1.72
N MET A 89 -1.90 -2.71 2.13
CA MET A 89 -1.71 -3.08 3.53
C MET A 89 -0.23 -3.33 3.85
N LEU A 90 0.21 -2.76 4.97
CA LEU A 90 1.49 -3.09 5.61
C LEU A 90 1.35 -4.18 6.67
N GLU A 91 0.15 -4.26 7.25
CA GLU A 91 -0.20 -5.21 8.29
C GLU A 91 -1.60 -5.77 8.04
N GLY A 92 -1.86 -6.94 8.60
CA GLY A 92 -3.19 -7.54 8.57
C GLY A 92 -3.18 -9.03 8.84
N TYR A 93 -4.29 -9.67 8.49
CA TYR A 93 -4.49 -11.09 8.70
C TYR A 93 -3.90 -11.90 7.54
N TYR A 94 -3.07 -12.88 7.87
CA TYR A 94 -2.41 -13.77 6.92
C TYR A 94 -2.91 -15.21 7.07
N PHE A 95 -3.06 -15.90 5.94
CA PHE A 95 -3.49 -17.30 5.86
C PHE A 95 -2.45 -18.12 5.09
N GLN A 96 -1.73 -19.00 5.80
CA GLN A 96 -0.63 -19.79 5.21
C GLN A 96 -1.10 -20.74 4.10
N ARG A 97 -2.30 -21.30 4.24
CA ARG A 97 -2.82 -22.35 3.34
C ARG A 97 -2.85 -21.93 1.87
N ASN A 98 -3.09 -20.65 1.60
CA ASN A 98 -3.33 -20.13 0.25
C ASN A 98 -2.67 -18.76 0.01
N ASP A 99 -1.75 -18.36 0.89
CA ASP A 99 -1.04 -17.08 0.83
C ASP A 99 -1.99 -15.85 0.75
N SER A 100 -3.19 -15.96 1.33
CA SER A 100 -4.17 -14.86 1.30
C SER A 100 -4.00 -13.90 2.47
N CYS A 101 -4.27 -12.63 2.20
CA CYS A 101 -4.04 -11.52 3.13
C CYS A 101 -5.31 -10.66 3.24
N TYR A 102 -5.70 -10.24 4.44
CA TYR A 102 -6.88 -9.40 4.63
C TYR A 102 -6.61 -8.23 5.58
N CYS A 103 -7.03 -7.02 5.19
CA CYS A 103 -6.77 -5.81 5.96
C CYS A 103 -7.72 -5.60 7.16
N SER A 104 -8.83 -6.34 7.23
CA SER A 104 -9.80 -6.18 8.31
C SER A 104 -10.57 -7.45 8.59
N ARG A 105 -11.14 -7.53 9.80
CA ARG A 105 -12.10 -8.57 10.17
C ARG A 105 -13.29 -8.61 9.21
N GLU A 106 -13.74 -7.46 8.73
CA GLU A 106 -14.83 -7.37 7.77
C GLU A 106 -14.48 -8.04 6.43
N CYS A 107 -13.23 -7.89 5.97
CA CYS A 107 -12.75 -8.56 4.76
C CYS A 107 -12.67 -10.08 4.97
N ILE A 108 -12.23 -10.54 6.15
CA ILE A 108 -12.28 -11.96 6.51
C ILE A 108 -13.72 -12.46 6.52
N GLU A 109 -14.62 -11.78 7.24
CA GLU A 109 -16.02 -12.22 7.40
C GLU A 109 -16.68 -12.43 6.04
N LYS A 110 -16.44 -11.51 5.09
CA LYS A 110 -17.01 -11.58 3.74
C LYS A 110 -16.42 -12.68 2.86
N LYS A 111 -15.18 -13.12 3.08
CA LYS A 111 -14.45 -14.02 2.17
C LYS A 111 -14.22 -15.41 2.72
N VAL A 112 -14.01 -15.54 4.02
CA VAL A 112 -13.65 -16.77 4.73
C VAL A 112 -14.63 -17.05 5.87
N GLY A 113 -15.10 -16.00 6.56
CA GLY A 113 -15.88 -16.09 7.80
C GLY A 113 -14.99 -16.05 9.05
N TRP A 114 -15.38 -15.27 10.06
CA TRP A 114 -14.54 -15.06 11.26
C TRP A 114 -14.39 -16.32 12.10
N LYS A 115 -15.41 -17.17 12.18
CA LYS A 115 -15.32 -18.46 12.89
C LYS A 115 -14.24 -19.36 12.30
N GLU A 116 -14.14 -19.38 10.98
CA GLU A 116 -13.12 -20.16 10.28
C GLU A 116 -11.72 -19.59 10.51
N TYR A 117 -11.58 -18.25 10.51
CA TYR A 117 -10.33 -17.61 10.91
C TYR A 117 -9.91 -18.02 12.33
N LEU A 118 -10.80 -17.97 13.32
CA LEU A 118 -10.48 -18.35 14.70
C LEU A 118 -10.04 -19.81 14.82
N ARG A 119 -10.68 -20.71 14.05
CA ARG A 119 -10.28 -22.13 13.97
C ARG A 119 -8.86 -22.26 13.43
N LEU A 120 -8.58 -21.65 12.27
CA LEU A 120 -7.26 -21.69 11.62
C LEU A 120 -6.18 -21.00 12.47
N HIS A 121 -6.54 -19.95 13.20
CA HIS A 121 -5.66 -19.27 14.13
C HIS A 121 -5.30 -20.17 15.32
N GLY A 122 -6.27 -20.89 15.89
CA GLY A 122 -6.01 -21.90 16.92
C GLY A 122 -5.12 -23.05 16.45
N GLU A 123 -5.15 -23.36 15.15
CA GLU A 123 -4.29 -24.35 14.48
C GLU A 123 -2.92 -23.80 14.06
N GLY A 124 -2.64 -22.50 14.28
CA GLY A 124 -1.41 -21.85 13.85
C GLY A 124 -1.29 -21.61 12.33
N SER A 125 -2.37 -21.79 11.58
CA SER A 125 -2.42 -21.65 10.11
C SER A 125 -2.91 -20.27 9.64
N ALA A 126 -3.29 -19.39 10.57
CA ALA A 126 -3.64 -18.00 10.32
C ALA A 126 -3.20 -17.09 11.48
N PHE A 127 -2.72 -15.88 11.20
CA PHE A 127 -2.23 -14.95 12.22
C PHE A 127 -2.27 -13.49 11.76
N TRP A 128 -2.19 -12.57 12.71
CA TRP A 128 -1.93 -11.16 12.40
C TRP A 128 -0.44 -10.95 12.15
N THR A 129 -0.10 -10.25 11.07
CA THR A 129 1.26 -9.84 10.74
C THR A 129 1.36 -8.32 10.69
N THR A 130 2.42 -7.77 11.28
CA THR A 130 2.73 -6.33 11.31
C THR A 130 3.75 -5.91 10.26
N ARG A 131 4.43 -6.89 9.63
CA ARG A 131 5.35 -6.72 8.49
C ARG A 131 5.40 -8.02 7.70
N TYR A 132 5.42 -7.90 6.38
CA TYR A 132 5.48 -9.07 5.49
C TYR A 132 6.89 -9.67 5.36
N ASN A 133 7.85 -9.13 6.13
CA ASN A 133 9.13 -9.72 6.51
C ASN A 133 9.39 -9.50 8.01
N GLY A 134 9.96 -10.51 8.67
CA GLY A 134 10.41 -10.47 10.06
C GLY A 134 11.63 -9.58 10.30
#